data_AF-A0A3N5JKP9-F1
#
_entry.id   AF-A0A3N5JKP9-F1
#
_cell.length_a   1.000
_cell.length_b   1.000
_cell.length_c   1.000
_cell.angle_alpha   90.00
_cell.angle_beta   90.00
_cell.angle_gamma   90.00
#
_symmetry.space_group_name_H-M   'P 1'
#
loop_
_entity.id
_entity.type
_entity.pdbx_description
1 polymer ?
#
loop_
_entity_poly.entity_id
_entity_poly.type
_entity_poly.pdbx_seq_one_letter_code
_entity_poly.pdbx_strand_id
1 'polypeptide(L)'
;VVTLPRTESSISPSHLQFGFDLAYLVRKLQSEGNTISSPFFGAIGITSCVMGHSMGGGASFLAAQSDSTITAIANLAAAETNPSAIGAAGNLIIPVLVFSGSEDCVAPPASHQLPMYTGLSSDCKAFISIIGGSHCKFGEYNFTCNLGEIGCPGSITRSAQHSLVIFHLLPFLDFHLKQASTARCVFQERLEAQNGITYLQECALPAVQNLTIQWSPNGVVLQWSPVFAGCAYDLLRAEEAVFEYDTLLRIYSGPASFFEDTISAERAFYRVWVK
;
A
#
# COMPACT_ATOMS: atom_id res chain seq x y z
N VAL A 1 -4.02 7.55 -15.69
CA VAL A 1 -3.05 7.70 -16.80
C VAL A 1 -1.73 7.12 -16.33
N VAL A 2 -1.01 6.41 -17.19
CA VAL A 2 0.35 5.91 -16.91
C VAL A 2 1.29 6.53 -17.94
N THR A 3 2.45 7.00 -17.49
CA THR A 3 3.52 7.51 -18.35
C THR A 3 4.82 6.83 -17.95
N LEU A 4 5.67 6.54 -18.93
CA LEU A 4 6.95 5.87 -18.72
C LEU A 4 8.06 6.70 -19.35
N PRO A 5 9.12 7.04 -18.59
CA PRO A 5 10.32 7.63 -19.19
C PRO A 5 10.99 6.62 -20.13
N ARG A 6 11.63 7.12 -21.19
CA ARG A 6 12.46 6.32 -22.12
C ARG A 6 13.95 6.62 -21.99
N THR A 7 14.32 7.31 -20.93
CA THR A 7 15.69 7.67 -20.54
C THR A 7 16.28 6.59 -19.65
N GLU A 8 17.58 6.70 -19.33
CA GLU A 8 18.27 5.81 -18.38
C GLU A 8 18.07 4.31 -18.66
N SER A 9 17.96 3.94 -19.94
CA SER A 9 17.77 2.55 -20.39
C SER A 9 19.09 1.84 -20.72
N SER A 10 20.22 2.42 -20.30
CA SER A 10 21.55 1.85 -20.53
C SER A 10 21.86 0.74 -19.52
N ILE A 11 22.98 0.03 -19.71
CA ILE A 11 23.45 -1.01 -18.77
C ILE A 11 23.99 -0.44 -17.45
N SER A 12 24.22 0.87 -17.37
CA SER A 12 24.71 1.56 -16.17
C SER A 12 23.95 2.89 -16.02
N PRO A 13 22.65 2.84 -15.71
CA PRO A 13 21.84 4.04 -15.61
C PRO A 13 22.23 4.91 -14.41
N SER A 14 21.98 6.21 -14.53
CA SER A 14 22.02 7.11 -13.39
C SER A 14 20.68 7.06 -12.65
N HIS A 15 20.65 6.39 -11.49
CA HIS A 15 19.44 6.27 -10.69
C HIS A 15 18.86 7.63 -10.27
N LEU A 16 19.75 8.61 -10.00
CA LEU A 16 19.34 9.97 -9.66
C LEU A 16 18.61 10.64 -10.83
N GLN A 17 19.18 10.58 -12.03
CA GLN A 17 18.55 11.16 -13.21
C GLN A 17 17.24 10.44 -13.53
N PHE A 18 17.20 9.11 -13.36
CA PHE A 18 15.97 8.36 -13.54
C PHE A 18 14.88 8.79 -12.54
N GLY A 19 15.24 9.04 -11.28
CA GLY A 19 14.34 9.62 -10.29
C GLY A 19 13.83 11.01 -10.71
N PHE A 20 14.71 11.87 -11.24
CA PHE A 20 14.31 13.18 -11.76
C PHE A 20 13.41 13.11 -12.98
N ASP A 21 13.60 12.14 -13.86
CA ASP A 21 12.75 11.90 -15.02
C ASP A 21 11.35 11.46 -14.60
N LEU A 22 11.24 10.59 -13.59
CA LEU A 22 9.95 10.21 -13.00
C LEU A 22 9.23 11.43 -12.41
N ALA A 23 9.92 12.25 -11.62
CA ALA A 23 9.36 13.47 -11.05
C ALA A 23 8.95 14.49 -12.13
N TYR A 24 9.79 14.66 -13.16
CA TYR A 24 9.48 15.52 -14.31
C TYR A 24 8.18 15.08 -15.00
N LEU A 25 8.00 13.78 -15.23
CA LEU A 25 6.80 13.27 -15.89
C LEU A 25 5.52 13.50 -15.08
N VAL A 26 5.59 13.42 -13.74
CA VAL A 26 4.47 13.78 -12.86
C VAL A 26 4.09 15.25 -13.06
N ARG A 27 5.05 16.18 -12.90
CA ARG A 27 4.81 17.62 -13.11
C ARG A 27 4.31 17.93 -14.51
N LYS A 28 4.89 17.28 -15.52
CA LYS A 28 4.54 17.49 -16.91
C LYS A 28 3.11 17.04 -17.19
N LEU A 29 2.70 15.85 -16.73
CA LEU A 29 1.32 15.39 -16.89
C LEU A 29 0.33 16.29 -16.17
N GLN A 30 0.64 16.75 -14.95
CA GLN A 30 -0.24 17.68 -14.23
C GLN A 30 -0.35 19.03 -14.96
N SER A 31 0.75 19.54 -15.52
CA SER A 31 0.72 20.74 -16.38
C SER A 31 -0.13 20.53 -17.64
N GLU A 32 -0.02 19.37 -18.30
CA GLU A 32 -0.85 19.01 -19.45
C GLU A 32 -2.32 18.88 -19.05
N GLY A 33 -2.61 18.37 -17.85
CA GLY A 33 -3.95 18.32 -17.26
C GLY A 33 -4.63 19.68 -17.13
N ASN A 34 -3.85 20.75 -17.00
CA ASN A 34 -4.33 22.13 -16.91
C ASN A 34 -4.27 22.89 -18.24
N THR A 35 -3.76 22.27 -19.32
CA THR A 35 -3.56 22.94 -20.61
C THR A 35 -4.73 22.66 -21.54
N ILE A 36 -5.53 23.67 -21.88
CA ILE A 36 -6.77 23.53 -22.68
C ILE A 36 -6.55 22.82 -24.02
N SER A 37 -5.41 23.04 -24.68
CA SER A 37 -5.08 22.42 -25.96
C SER A 37 -4.54 20.99 -25.83
N SER A 38 -4.32 20.49 -24.61
CA SER A 38 -3.78 19.16 -24.37
C SER A 38 -4.88 18.10 -24.46
N PRO A 39 -4.60 16.91 -25.01
CA PRO A 39 -5.53 15.77 -24.91
C PRO A 39 -5.75 15.31 -23.46
N PHE A 40 -4.94 15.78 -22.51
CA PHE A 40 -5.06 15.45 -21.10
C PHE A 40 -5.85 16.48 -20.29
N PHE A 41 -6.35 17.56 -20.91
CA PHE A 41 -7.07 18.62 -20.21
C PHE A 41 -8.22 18.07 -19.37
N GLY A 42 -8.19 18.33 -18.05
CA GLY A 42 -9.19 17.84 -17.08
C GLY A 42 -9.12 16.35 -16.74
N ALA A 43 -8.17 15.59 -17.30
CA ALA A 43 -8.06 14.14 -17.11
C ALA A 43 -6.99 13.70 -16.09
N ILE A 44 -6.17 14.64 -15.60
CA ILE A 44 -5.06 14.37 -14.66
C ILE A 44 -5.40 14.95 -13.29
N GLY A 45 -5.40 14.09 -12.27
CA GLY A 45 -5.63 14.49 -10.88
C GLY A 45 -4.42 15.18 -10.25
N ILE A 46 -4.64 15.77 -9.07
CA ILE A 46 -3.58 16.39 -8.26
C ILE A 46 -2.71 15.36 -7.51
N THR A 47 -3.22 14.15 -7.33
CA THR A 47 -2.51 13.01 -6.76
C THR A 47 -1.69 12.30 -7.83
N SER A 48 -0.58 11.71 -7.43
CA SER A 48 0.30 10.94 -8.30
C SER A 48 1.00 9.81 -7.53
N CYS A 49 1.37 8.77 -8.25
CA CYS A 49 2.17 7.66 -7.73
C CYS A 49 3.35 7.43 -8.66
N VAL A 50 4.54 7.27 -8.09
CA VAL A 50 5.71 6.78 -8.82
C VAL A 50 5.94 5.32 -8.48
N MET A 51 6.31 4.55 -9.52
CA MET A 51 6.47 3.11 -9.44
C MET A 51 7.70 2.68 -10.23
N GLY A 52 8.26 1.54 -9.89
CA GLY A 52 9.35 0.95 -10.66
C GLY A 52 9.75 -0.43 -10.17
N HIS A 53 10.43 -1.16 -11.04
CA HIS A 53 11.01 -2.47 -10.76
C HIS A 53 12.51 -2.36 -10.47
N SER A 54 13.04 -3.14 -9.53
CA SER A 54 14.48 -3.22 -9.25
C SER A 54 15.07 -1.83 -8.99
N MET A 55 16.14 -1.45 -9.67
CA MET A 55 16.75 -0.12 -9.59
C MET A 55 15.76 1.01 -9.92
N GLY A 56 14.77 0.77 -10.79
CA GLY A 56 13.68 1.72 -11.03
C GLY A 56 12.74 1.88 -9.82
N GLY A 57 12.59 0.82 -9.02
CA GLY A 57 11.91 0.89 -7.73
C GLY A 57 12.68 1.74 -6.73
N GLY A 58 14.01 1.62 -6.68
CA GLY A 58 14.86 2.50 -5.88
C GLY A 58 14.81 3.96 -6.35
N ALA A 59 14.86 4.19 -7.68
CA ALA A 59 14.72 5.51 -8.27
C ALA A 59 13.37 6.19 -7.96
N SER A 60 12.31 5.41 -7.70
CA SER A 60 11.02 5.97 -7.27
C SER A 60 11.10 6.67 -5.91
N PHE A 61 11.95 6.21 -4.98
CA PHE A 61 12.22 6.92 -3.72
C PHE A 61 13.00 8.21 -3.94
N LEU A 62 14.00 8.19 -4.84
CA LEU A 62 14.77 9.38 -5.22
C LEU A 62 13.85 10.43 -5.88
N ALA A 63 12.92 9.99 -6.73
CA ALA A 63 11.92 10.84 -7.34
C ALA A 63 11.06 11.56 -6.28
N ALA A 64 10.47 10.79 -5.36
CA ALA A 64 9.61 11.33 -4.31
C ALA A 64 10.35 12.25 -3.34
N GLN A 65 11.62 11.97 -3.05
CA GLN A 65 12.45 12.87 -2.23
C GLN A 65 12.67 14.21 -2.93
N SER A 66 12.78 14.22 -4.26
CA SER A 66 13.06 15.42 -5.04
C SER A 66 11.83 16.30 -5.32
N ASP A 67 10.61 15.76 -5.16
CA ASP A 67 9.40 16.43 -5.63
C ASP A 67 8.16 16.08 -4.79
N SER A 68 7.61 17.10 -4.12
CA SER A 68 6.41 16.98 -3.29
C SER A 68 5.09 16.83 -4.06
N THR A 69 5.09 16.96 -5.39
CA THR A 69 3.91 16.62 -6.23
C THR A 69 3.66 15.12 -6.30
N ILE A 70 4.65 14.31 -5.88
CA ILE A 70 4.52 12.87 -5.73
C ILE A 70 3.84 12.57 -4.40
N THR A 71 2.65 11.99 -4.48
CA THR A 71 1.80 11.76 -3.29
C THR A 71 1.76 10.30 -2.82
N ALA A 72 2.36 9.37 -3.58
CA ALA A 72 2.44 7.96 -3.21
C ALA A 72 3.60 7.25 -3.93
N ILE A 73 4.05 6.13 -3.37
CA ILE A 73 4.99 5.19 -4.02
C ILE A 73 4.38 3.80 -4.04
N ALA A 74 4.54 3.08 -5.14
CA ALA A 74 4.34 1.62 -5.18
C ALA A 74 5.47 0.95 -5.98
N ASN A 75 6.39 0.27 -5.30
CA ASN A 75 7.56 -0.32 -5.94
C ASN A 75 7.45 -1.86 -6.07
N LEU A 76 8.21 -2.42 -7.02
CA LEU A 76 8.21 -3.85 -7.34
C LEU A 76 9.63 -4.40 -7.20
N ALA A 77 9.93 -5.12 -6.12
CA ALA A 77 11.28 -5.61 -5.82
C ALA A 77 12.36 -4.52 -5.94
N ALA A 78 12.14 -3.36 -5.29
CA ALA A 78 13.05 -2.22 -5.38
C ALA A 78 14.48 -2.59 -4.95
N ALA A 79 15.46 -2.32 -5.81
CA ALA A 79 16.87 -2.47 -5.47
C ALA A 79 17.40 -1.16 -4.87
N GLU A 80 18.39 -1.30 -3.99
CA GLU A 80 19.14 -0.17 -3.44
C GLU A 80 19.94 0.48 -4.55
N THR A 81 20.00 1.80 -4.54
CA THR A 81 20.58 2.59 -5.62
C THR A 81 21.78 3.40 -5.14
N ASN A 82 22.42 4.07 -6.09
CA ASN A 82 23.37 5.14 -5.83
C ASN A 82 22.91 6.39 -6.60
N PRO A 83 22.50 7.49 -5.93
CA PRO A 83 22.39 7.71 -4.49
C PRO A 83 21.40 6.78 -3.77
N SER A 84 21.47 6.73 -2.44
CA SER A 84 20.80 5.70 -1.65
C SER A 84 19.27 5.83 -1.63
N ALA A 85 18.56 4.76 -1.98
CA ALA A 85 17.11 4.69 -1.90
C ALA A 85 16.63 4.46 -0.45
N ILE A 86 17.34 3.63 0.32
CA ILE A 86 17.15 3.50 1.77
C ILE A 86 17.31 4.85 2.47
N GLY A 87 18.38 5.59 2.14
CA GLY A 87 18.60 6.92 2.67
C GLY A 87 17.49 7.90 2.25
N ALA A 88 16.96 7.76 1.04
CA ALA A 88 15.87 8.60 0.57
C ALA A 88 14.54 8.33 1.29
N ALA A 89 14.24 7.06 1.60
CA ALA A 89 13.03 6.65 2.31
C ALA A 89 12.87 7.36 3.67
N GLY A 90 13.97 7.65 4.36
CA GLY A 90 13.99 8.34 5.66
C GLY A 90 13.19 9.64 5.75
N ASN A 91 13.11 10.38 4.64
CA ASN A 91 12.47 11.71 4.61
C ASN A 91 11.05 11.69 4.05
N LEU A 92 10.50 10.52 3.71
CA LEU A 92 9.21 10.41 3.04
C LEU A 92 8.09 10.14 4.03
N ILE A 93 7.11 11.06 4.06
CA ILE A 93 5.89 10.98 4.87
C ILE A 93 4.64 10.62 4.05
N ILE A 94 4.83 10.29 2.77
CA ILE A 94 3.75 9.90 1.85
C ILE A 94 3.43 8.41 1.94
N PRO A 95 2.22 7.96 1.55
CA PRO A 95 1.91 6.54 1.49
C PRO A 95 2.85 5.73 0.59
N VAL A 96 3.31 4.58 1.09
CA VAL A 96 4.22 3.70 0.33
C VAL A 96 3.77 2.24 0.41
N LEU A 97 3.72 1.60 -0.75
CA LEU A 97 3.57 0.15 -0.90
C LEU A 97 4.85 -0.46 -1.47
N VAL A 98 5.47 -1.35 -0.71
CA VAL A 98 6.70 -2.04 -1.08
C VAL A 98 6.39 -3.49 -1.38
N PHE A 99 6.66 -3.96 -2.60
CA PHE A 99 6.59 -5.39 -2.92
C PHE A 99 7.98 -6.02 -2.95
N SER A 100 8.10 -7.25 -2.46
CA SER A 100 9.28 -8.08 -2.61
C SER A 100 8.91 -9.53 -2.97
N GLY A 101 9.87 -10.27 -3.53
CA GLY A 101 9.76 -11.72 -3.68
C GLY A 101 10.54 -12.41 -2.56
N SER A 102 9.95 -13.41 -1.89
CA SER A 102 10.65 -14.10 -0.80
C SER A 102 11.84 -14.93 -1.27
N GLU A 103 11.91 -15.25 -2.56
CA GLU A 103 13.01 -15.99 -3.22
C GLU A 103 13.81 -15.08 -4.17
N ASP A 104 13.70 -13.76 -4.03
CA ASP A 104 14.51 -12.79 -4.77
C ASP A 104 15.98 -12.85 -4.30
N CYS A 105 16.88 -13.33 -5.17
CA CYS A 105 18.33 -13.31 -4.93
C CYS A 105 19.09 -12.20 -5.66
N VAL A 106 18.40 -11.39 -6.47
CA VAL A 106 19.02 -10.27 -7.22
C VAL A 106 19.02 -9.01 -6.37
N ALA A 107 17.89 -8.71 -5.74
CA ALA A 107 17.74 -7.67 -4.75
C ALA A 107 17.10 -8.25 -3.48
N PRO A 108 17.83 -9.05 -2.68
CA PRO A 108 17.29 -9.71 -1.49
C PRO A 108 16.56 -8.76 -0.54
N PRO A 109 15.37 -9.14 -0.02
CA PRO A 109 14.57 -8.27 0.83
C PRO A 109 15.29 -7.67 2.02
N ALA A 110 16.14 -8.47 2.69
CA ALA A 110 16.88 -8.06 3.88
C ALA A 110 17.85 -6.90 3.65
N SER A 111 18.39 -6.73 2.44
CA SER A 111 19.35 -5.67 2.10
C SER A 111 18.76 -4.55 1.24
N HIS A 112 17.51 -4.68 0.81
CA HIS A 112 16.89 -3.74 -0.12
C HIS A 112 15.51 -3.27 0.34
N GLN A 113 14.46 -4.05 0.07
CA GLN A 113 13.09 -3.57 0.26
C GLN A 113 12.70 -3.42 1.75
N LEU A 114 13.19 -4.29 2.63
CA LEU A 114 12.87 -4.22 4.06
C LEU A 114 13.55 -3.01 4.74
N PRO A 115 14.84 -2.70 4.51
CA PRO A 115 15.45 -1.45 4.94
C PRO A 115 14.76 -0.19 4.39
N MET A 116 14.32 -0.20 3.12
CA MET A 116 13.54 0.91 2.56
C MET A 116 12.22 1.10 3.30
N TYR A 117 11.48 0.00 3.56
CA TYR A 117 10.21 0.03 4.29
C TYR A 117 10.37 0.52 5.74
N THR A 118 11.33 -0.07 6.47
CA THR A 118 11.55 0.26 7.90
C THR A 118 12.08 1.68 8.08
N GLY A 119 12.87 2.18 7.13
CA GLY A 119 13.38 3.56 7.14
C GLY A 119 12.33 4.63 6.85
N LEU A 120 11.14 4.29 6.32
CA LEU A 120 10.11 5.29 6.01
C LEU A 120 9.56 6.00 7.24
N SER A 121 9.45 7.33 7.14
CA SER A 121 8.74 8.20 8.10
C SER A 121 7.23 8.33 7.81
N SER A 122 6.67 7.43 7.01
CA SER A 122 5.27 7.46 6.58
C SER A 122 4.35 6.88 7.64
N ASP A 123 3.26 7.59 7.95
CA ASP A 123 2.19 7.15 8.86
C ASP A 123 1.24 6.12 8.22
N CYS A 124 1.41 5.80 6.93
CA CYS A 124 0.68 4.75 6.25
C CYS A 124 1.55 4.06 5.18
N LYS A 125 2.26 3.01 5.59
CA LYS A 125 3.14 2.19 4.76
C LYS A 125 2.82 0.71 4.90
N ALA A 126 2.96 -0.02 3.80
CA ALA A 126 2.83 -1.47 3.77
C ALA A 126 3.98 -2.11 3.00
N PHE A 127 4.43 -3.25 3.49
CA PHE A 127 5.38 -4.13 2.83
C PHE A 127 4.71 -5.48 2.60
N ILE A 128 4.76 -5.98 1.36
CA ILE A 128 4.21 -7.27 0.95
C ILE A 128 5.34 -8.11 0.37
N SER A 129 5.65 -9.24 1.00
CA SER A 129 6.55 -10.26 0.48
C SER A 129 5.75 -11.41 -0.12
N ILE A 130 5.90 -11.60 -1.43
CA ILE A 130 5.24 -12.66 -2.18
C ILE A 130 5.99 -13.97 -1.95
N ILE A 131 5.31 -14.93 -1.31
CA ILE A 131 5.88 -16.24 -0.99
C ILE A 131 6.18 -16.99 -2.28
N GLY A 132 7.43 -17.41 -2.45
CA GLY A 132 7.93 -18.06 -3.65
C GLY A 132 8.16 -17.14 -4.85
N GLY A 133 7.95 -15.83 -4.68
CA GLY A 133 8.17 -14.85 -5.74
C GLY A 133 9.66 -14.58 -5.99
N SER A 134 10.02 -14.34 -7.26
CA SER A 134 11.37 -13.95 -7.69
C SER A 134 11.43 -12.49 -8.15
N HIS A 135 12.62 -11.94 -8.30
CA HIS A 135 12.91 -10.61 -8.82
C HIS A 135 12.32 -10.33 -10.21
N CYS A 136 12.55 -11.19 -11.21
CA CYS A 136 12.20 -10.89 -12.61
C CYS A 136 10.79 -11.30 -13.01
N LYS A 137 10.05 -11.95 -12.10
CA LYS A 137 8.63 -12.26 -12.27
C LYS A 137 7.72 -11.09 -11.94
N PHE A 138 8.24 -9.94 -11.48
CA PHE A 138 7.47 -8.70 -11.35
C PHE A 138 7.15 -8.02 -12.69
N GLY A 139 7.89 -8.35 -13.75
CA GLY A 139 7.65 -7.88 -15.11
C GLY A 139 7.40 -9.02 -16.09
N GLU A 140 7.16 -8.65 -17.35
CA GLU A 140 7.16 -9.61 -18.46
C GLU A 140 8.53 -10.26 -18.64
N TYR A 141 8.55 -11.40 -19.33
CA TYR A 141 9.80 -12.12 -19.55
C TYR A 141 10.85 -11.22 -20.24
N ASN A 142 11.98 -11.06 -19.56
CA ASN A 142 13.14 -10.33 -20.07
C ASN A 142 14.38 -11.22 -19.91
N PHE A 143 15.00 -11.61 -21.02
CA PHE A 143 16.13 -12.54 -21.00
C PHE A 143 17.27 -12.04 -20.09
N THR A 144 17.65 -10.76 -20.19
CA THR A 144 18.72 -10.16 -19.38
C THR A 144 18.42 -10.23 -17.89
N CYS A 145 17.17 -9.96 -17.48
CA CYS A 145 16.76 -10.07 -16.09
C CYS A 145 16.81 -11.53 -15.62
N ASN A 146 16.23 -12.47 -16.40
CA ASN A 146 16.17 -13.89 -16.02
C ASN A 146 17.57 -14.53 -15.93
N LEU A 147 18.56 -14.05 -16.71
CA LEU A 147 19.96 -14.44 -16.54
C LEU A 147 20.50 -14.08 -15.15
N GLY A 148 20.05 -12.98 -14.55
CA GLY A 148 20.38 -12.58 -13.18
C GLY A 148 19.80 -13.50 -12.10
N GLU A 149 18.81 -14.34 -12.43
CA GLU A 149 18.08 -15.20 -11.49
C GLU A 149 18.33 -16.70 -11.66
N ILE A 150 19.35 -17.12 -12.43
CA ILE A 150 19.56 -18.55 -12.73
C ILE A 150 19.64 -19.41 -11.45
N GLY A 151 20.14 -18.85 -10.35
CA GLY A 151 20.22 -19.53 -9.04
C GLY A 151 18.97 -19.43 -8.16
N CYS A 152 17.95 -18.65 -8.53
CA CYS A 152 16.79 -18.35 -7.71
C CYS A 152 15.54 -18.02 -8.55
N PRO A 153 15.06 -18.95 -9.39
CA PRO A 153 13.97 -18.63 -10.32
C PRO A 153 12.64 -18.32 -9.63
N GLY A 154 12.48 -18.57 -8.32
CA GLY A 154 11.21 -18.49 -7.61
C GLY A 154 10.35 -19.74 -7.82
N SER A 155 9.64 -20.17 -6.78
CA SER A 155 8.78 -21.36 -6.78
C SER A 155 7.37 -21.15 -7.35
N ILE A 156 6.90 -19.91 -7.55
CA ILE A 156 5.57 -19.62 -8.16
C ILE A 156 5.67 -19.19 -9.62
N THR A 157 4.60 -19.28 -10.40
CA THR A 157 4.59 -18.79 -11.79
C THR A 157 4.57 -17.26 -11.86
N ARG A 158 5.03 -16.68 -12.98
CA ARG A 158 4.94 -15.23 -13.24
C ARG A 158 3.51 -14.71 -13.16
N SER A 159 2.57 -15.43 -13.77
CA SER A 159 1.16 -15.06 -13.74
C SER A 159 0.58 -15.09 -12.32
N ALA A 160 0.97 -16.06 -11.49
CA ALA A 160 0.59 -16.10 -10.08
C ALA A 160 1.16 -14.89 -9.31
N GLN A 161 2.44 -14.57 -9.52
CA GLN A 161 3.08 -13.40 -8.91
C GLN A 161 2.42 -12.09 -9.34
N HIS A 162 2.17 -11.90 -10.64
CA HIS A 162 1.44 -10.74 -11.18
C HIS A 162 0.04 -10.63 -10.57
N SER A 163 -0.67 -11.74 -10.43
CA SER A 163 -2.00 -11.76 -9.84
C SER A 163 -1.96 -11.26 -8.40
N LEU A 164 -1.00 -11.72 -7.59
CA LEU A 164 -0.80 -11.23 -6.22
C LEU A 164 -0.43 -9.75 -6.16
N VAL A 165 0.45 -9.27 -7.06
CA VAL A 165 0.80 -7.85 -7.14
C VAL A 165 -0.44 -7.01 -7.46
N ILE A 166 -1.14 -7.32 -8.55
CA ILE A 166 -2.30 -6.56 -9.03
C ILE A 166 -3.42 -6.58 -7.99
N PHE A 167 -3.63 -7.72 -7.34
CA PHE A 167 -4.65 -7.88 -6.30
C PHE A 167 -4.47 -6.90 -5.13
N HIS A 168 -3.24 -6.54 -4.74
CA HIS A 168 -3.02 -5.57 -3.66
C HIS A 168 -2.78 -4.15 -4.20
N LEU A 169 -2.11 -4.03 -5.34
CA LEU A 169 -1.73 -2.74 -5.92
C LEU A 169 -2.95 -1.90 -6.31
N LEU A 170 -3.96 -2.49 -6.95
CA LEU A 170 -5.12 -1.74 -7.43
C LEU A 170 -5.90 -1.03 -6.32
N PRO A 171 -6.33 -1.69 -5.23
CA PRO A 171 -7.03 -0.99 -4.15
C PRO A 171 -6.15 0.05 -3.44
N PHE A 172 -4.83 -0.16 -3.35
CA PHE A 172 -3.89 0.87 -2.88
C PHE A 172 -3.93 2.12 -3.77
N LEU A 173 -3.81 1.94 -5.10
CA LEU A 173 -3.86 3.06 -6.06
C LEU A 173 -5.24 3.73 -6.08
N ASP A 174 -6.33 2.97 -6.00
CA ASP A 174 -7.68 3.52 -5.96
C ASP A 174 -7.91 4.39 -4.72
N PHE A 175 -7.40 3.95 -3.57
CA PHE A 175 -7.49 4.73 -2.34
C PHE A 175 -6.64 6.00 -2.41
N HIS A 176 -5.34 5.88 -2.74
CA HIS A 176 -4.42 7.02 -2.65
C HIS A 176 -4.49 7.98 -3.82
N LEU A 177 -4.89 7.52 -5.01
CA LEU A 177 -4.98 8.38 -6.19
C LEU A 177 -6.40 8.87 -6.46
N LYS A 178 -7.41 8.03 -6.24
CA LYS A 178 -8.81 8.39 -6.54
C LYS A 178 -9.61 8.77 -5.30
N GLN A 179 -9.03 8.63 -4.09
CA GLN A 179 -9.73 8.86 -2.82
C GLN A 179 -10.99 7.98 -2.67
N ALA A 180 -10.97 6.78 -3.29
CA ALA A 180 -12.07 5.83 -3.18
C ALA A 180 -12.07 5.22 -1.76
N SER A 181 -12.95 5.72 -0.89
CA SER A 181 -12.97 5.38 0.54
C SER A 181 -13.10 3.89 0.83
N THR A 182 -13.85 3.15 0.00
CA THR A 182 -14.01 1.68 0.12
C THR A 182 -12.77 0.91 -0.30
N ALA A 183 -11.91 1.46 -1.14
CA ALA A 183 -10.72 0.77 -1.65
C ALA A 183 -9.68 0.50 -0.56
N ARG A 184 -9.63 1.35 0.49
CA ARG A 184 -8.81 1.06 1.68
C ARG A 184 -9.30 -0.18 2.40
N CYS A 185 -10.63 -0.34 2.55
CA CYS A 185 -11.20 -1.51 3.21
C CYS A 185 -10.88 -2.78 2.43
N VAL A 186 -11.02 -2.71 1.10
CA VAL A 186 -10.62 -3.79 0.20
C VAL A 186 -9.13 -4.11 0.33
N PHE A 187 -8.25 -3.10 0.43
CA PHE A 187 -6.82 -3.34 0.63
C PHE A 187 -6.54 -4.08 1.95
N GLN A 188 -7.18 -3.66 3.06
CA GLN A 188 -7.01 -4.31 4.37
C GLN A 188 -7.54 -5.73 4.40
N GLU A 189 -8.76 -5.96 3.89
CA GLU A 189 -9.34 -7.30 3.79
C GLU A 189 -8.43 -8.24 3.00
N ARG A 190 -7.85 -7.74 1.89
CA ARG A 190 -6.92 -8.51 1.07
C ARG A 190 -5.61 -8.82 1.80
N LEU A 191 -5.04 -7.88 2.54
CA LEU A 191 -3.84 -8.17 3.34
C LEU A 191 -4.10 -9.27 4.39
N GLU A 192 -5.23 -9.20 5.08
CA GLU A 192 -5.55 -10.14 6.17
C GLU A 192 -5.98 -11.53 5.66
N ALA A 193 -6.68 -11.61 4.53
CA ALA A 193 -7.24 -12.86 4.04
C ALA A 193 -6.35 -13.62 3.04
N GLN A 194 -5.31 -12.98 2.49
CA GLN A 194 -4.63 -13.52 1.33
C GLN A 194 -3.54 -14.56 1.68
N ASN A 195 -3.75 -15.78 1.18
CA ASN A 195 -2.71 -16.80 1.12
C ASN A 195 -1.65 -16.44 0.04
N GLY A 196 -0.39 -16.79 0.30
CA GLY A 196 0.72 -16.61 -0.65
C GLY A 196 1.50 -15.30 -0.48
N ILE A 197 1.22 -14.53 0.57
CA ILE A 197 2.04 -13.38 0.98
C ILE A 197 2.37 -13.45 2.47
N THR A 198 3.40 -12.72 2.85
CA THR A 198 3.60 -12.20 4.21
C THR A 198 3.60 -10.68 4.12
N TYR A 199 3.18 -9.98 5.18
CA TYR A 199 3.14 -8.52 5.14
C TYR A 199 3.53 -7.88 6.46
N LEU A 200 4.00 -6.63 6.37
CA LEU A 200 4.14 -5.69 7.47
C LEU A 200 3.33 -4.45 7.12
N GLN A 201 2.64 -3.87 8.10
CA GLN A 201 1.90 -2.64 7.89
C GLN A 201 2.02 -1.73 9.11
N GLU A 202 2.32 -0.46 8.82
CA GLU A 202 2.21 0.64 9.77
C GLU A 202 1.28 1.64 9.11
N CYS A 203 -0.01 1.58 9.43
CA CYS A 203 -0.97 2.56 8.94
C CYS A 203 -1.91 2.97 10.06
N ALA A 204 -1.82 4.22 10.49
CA ALA A 204 -2.71 4.76 11.50
C ALA A 204 -4.16 4.57 11.04
N LEU A 205 -4.94 3.85 11.85
CA LEU A 205 -6.38 3.77 11.66
C LEU A 205 -6.98 5.12 12.07
N PRO A 206 -7.89 5.70 11.28
CA PRO A 206 -8.58 6.90 11.71
C PRO A 206 -9.33 6.60 13.02
N ALA A 207 -9.05 7.39 14.06
CA ALA A 207 -9.67 7.22 15.36
C ALA A 207 -11.19 7.39 15.26
N VAL A 208 -11.96 6.47 15.87
CA VAL A 208 -13.42 6.53 15.92
C VAL A 208 -13.86 7.88 16.48
N GLN A 209 -14.75 8.58 15.77
CA GLN A 209 -15.29 9.86 16.24
C GLN A 209 -16.68 9.69 16.83
N ASN A 210 -17.00 10.54 17.82
CA ASN A 210 -18.32 10.62 18.45
C ASN A 210 -18.83 9.28 19.00
N LEU A 211 -17.94 8.45 19.57
CA LEU A 211 -18.35 7.23 20.25
C LEU A 211 -19.21 7.58 21.47
N THR A 212 -20.45 7.12 21.47
CA THR A 212 -21.34 7.18 22.63
C THR A 212 -21.75 5.78 23.05
N ILE A 213 -21.80 5.57 24.37
CA ILE A 213 -22.16 4.31 25.00
C ILE A 213 -23.41 4.55 25.83
N GLN A 214 -24.49 3.83 25.55
CA GLN A 214 -25.72 3.88 26.33
C GLN A 214 -26.01 2.52 26.94
N TRP A 215 -26.20 2.50 28.25
CA TRP A 215 -26.51 1.30 29.02
C TRP A 215 -28.02 1.17 29.20
N SER A 216 -28.56 -0.03 29.02
CA SER A 216 -29.96 -0.36 29.29
C SER A 216 -30.08 -1.72 29.98
N PRO A 217 -31.21 -2.01 30.66
CA PRO A 217 -31.45 -3.34 31.22
C PRO A 217 -31.40 -4.49 30.21
N ASN A 218 -31.55 -4.19 28.91
CA ASN A 218 -31.59 -5.17 27.82
C ASN A 218 -30.28 -5.23 27.03
N GLY A 219 -29.24 -4.47 27.40
CA GLY A 219 -27.97 -4.45 26.69
C GLY A 219 -27.30 -3.08 26.57
N VAL A 220 -26.23 -3.05 25.77
CA VAL A 220 -25.43 -1.84 25.47
C VAL A 220 -25.69 -1.39 24.04
N VAL A 221 -25.91 -0.09 23.85
CA VAL A 221 -25.97 0.55 22.54
C VAL A 221 -24.69 1.35 22.33
N LEU A 222 -24.02 1.07 21.22
CA LEU A 222 -22.85 1.82 20.75
C LEU A 222 -23.26 2.62 19.52
N GLN A 223 -22.99 3.92 19.52
CA GLN A 223 -23.14 4.79 18.35
C GLN A 223 -21.82 5.50 18.08
N TRP A 224 -21.44 5.63 16.83
CA TRP A 224 -20.25 6.36 16.42
C TRP A 224 -20.45 6.99 15.05
N SER A 225 -19.62 7.97 14.71
CA SER A 225 -19.56 8.52 13.37
C SER A 225 -18.55 7.75 12.52
N PRO A 226 -18.92 7.27 11.33
CA PRO A 226 -17.96 6.71 10.40
C PRO A 226 -16.91 7.76 10.06
N VAL A 227 -15.63 7.36 10.11
CA VAL A 227 -14.54 8.26 9.72
C VAL A 227 -14.14 7.93 8.28
N PHE A 228 -13.84 8.97 7.50
CA PHE A 228 -13.31 8.78 6.15
C PHE A 228 -12.09 7.84 6.21
N ALA A 229 -12.11 6.79 5.39
CA ALA A 229 -11.09 5.72 5.36
C ALA A 229 -11.05 4.77 6.59
N GLY A 230 -12.10 4.68 7.42
CA GLY A 230 -12.23 3.64 8.44
C GLY A 230 -12.64 2.30 7.83
N CYS A 231 -11.83 1.25 7.99
CA CYS A 231 -12.05 -0.07 7.38
C CYS A 231 -12.70 -1.08 8.32
N ALA A 232 -12.36 -0.97 9.60
CA ALA A 232 -12.93 -1.74 10.68
C ALA A 232 -12.87 -0.90 11.96
N TYR A 233 -13.81 -1.14 12.86
CA TYR A 233 -13.85 -0.60 14.20
C TYR A 233 -13.67 -1.79 15.16
N ASP A 234 -12.54 -1.83 15.85
CA ASP A 234 -12.30 -2.85 16.87
C ASP A 234 -12.86 -2.35 18.21
N LEU A 235 -13.79 -3.12 18.79
CA LEU A 235 -14.29 -2.91 20.14
C LEU A 235 -13.48 -3.78 21.11
N LEU A 236 -12.62 -3.12 21.88
CA LEU A 236 -11.77 -3.75 22.89
C LEU A 236 -12.47 -3.77 24.24
N ARG A 237 -12.35 -4.87 25.00
CA ARG A 237 -12.83 -4.93 26.38
C ARG A 237 -11.89 -4.10 27.26
N ALA A 238 -12.44 -3.14 28.00
CA ALA A 238 -11.71 -2.38 29.01
C ALA A 238 -11.68 -3.14 30.34
N GLU A 239 -11.13 -4.35 30.33
CA GLU A 239 -10.76 -5.05 31.55
C GLU A 239 -9.24 -5.23 31.48
N GLU A 240 -8.53 -4.39 32.24
CA GLU A 240 -7.08 -4.45 32.52
C GLU A 240 -6.14 -3.97 31.40
N ALA A 241 -5.90 -2.64 31.38
CA ALA A 241 -4.78 -2.03 30.67
C ALA A 241 -3.43 -2.41 31.33
N VAL A 242 -3.02 -3.67 31.21
CA VAL A 242 -1.63 -4.14 31.37
C VAL A 242 -1.40 -5.28 30.38
N PHE A 243 -1.25 -4.92 29.09
CA PHE A 243 -0.78 -5.72 27.95
C PHE A 243 -1.58 -6.97 27.50
N GLU A 244 -1.62 -7.12 26.17
CA GLU A 244 -2.36 -8.11 25.34
C GLU A 244 -3.89 -8.00 25.36
N TYR A 245 -4.42 -7.31 24.35
CA TYR A 245 -5.86 -7.15 24.14
C TYR A 245 -6.41 -8.32 23.31
N ASP A 246 -7.40 -9.04 23.85
CA ASP A 246 -8.25 -9.94 23.07
C ASP A 246 -9.35 -9.12 22.35
N THR A 247 -9.36 -9.18 21.01
CA THR A 247 -10.38 -8.52 20.19
C THR A 247 -11.74 -9.18 20.40
N LEU A 248 -12.71 -8.44 20.94
CA LEU A 248 -14.03 -8.98 21.24
C LEU A 248 -14.96 -8.98 20.03
N LEU A 249 -14.86 -7.96 19.18
CA LEU A 249 -15.64 -7.83 17.96
C LEU A 249 -14.98 -6.86 16.97
N ARG A 250 -14.88 -7.27 15.71
CA ARG A 250 -14.46 -6.43 14.58
C ARG A 250 -15.68 -6.04 13.75
N ILE A 251 -15.98 -4.73 13.66
CA ILE A 251 -17.10 -4.21 12.87
C ILE A 251 -16.58 -3.60 11.57
N TYR A 252 -16.95 -4.16 10.42
CA TYR A 252 -16.58 -3.61 9.12
C TYR A 252 -17.49 -2.44 8.73
N SER A 253 -16.95 -1.46 8.00
CA SER A 253 -17.74 -0.42 7.35
C SER A 253 -18.52 -1.00 6.16
N GLY A 254 -19.67 -1.62 6.39
CA GLY A 254 -20.52 -2.22 5.35
C GLY A 254 -21.70 -3.02 5.92
N PRO A 255 -22.64 -3.49 5.08
CA PRO A 255 -23.73 -4.35 5.54
C PRO A 255 -23.17 -5.74 5.87
N ALA A 256 -22.93 -6.00 7.16
CA ALA A 256 -22.61 -7.33 7.65
C ALA A 256 -23.90 -8.09 7.98
N SER A 257 -24.12 -9.24 7.35
CA SER A 257 -25.18 -10.17 7.70
C SER A 257 -24.60 -11.28 8.59
N PHE A 258 -24.81 -11.16 9.90
CA PHE A 258 -24.62 -12.26 10.86
C PHE A 258 -25.97 -12.65 11.45
N PHE A 259 -26.12 -13.93 11.76
CA PHE A 259 -27.33 -14.49 12.33
C PHE A 259 -27.51 -14.01 13.77
N GLU A 260 -28.68 -13.44 14.03
CA GLU A 260 -29.22 -12.96 15.31
C GLU A 260 -28.75 -11.62 15.88
N ASP A 261 -28.33 -10.63 15.08
CA ASP A 261 -28.29 -9.23 15.55
C ASP A 261 -28.51 -8.24 14.37
N THR A 262 -29.52 -7.38 14.48
CA THR A 262 -29.85 -6.41 13.43
C THR A 262 -28.90 -5.21 13.48
N ILE A 263 -27.86 -5.20 12.66
CA ILE A 263 -27.01 -4.04 12.44
C ILE A 263 -27.65 -3.17 11.35
N SER A 264 -27.95 -1.90 11.67
CA SER A 264 -28.17 -0.86 10.66
C SER A 264 -26.97 0.07 10.68
N ALA A 265 -26.62 0.67 9.54
CA ALA A 265 -25.37 1.36 9.21
C ALA A 265 -24.77 2.37 10.23
N GLU A 266 -25.43 2.64 11.35
CA GLU A 266 -25.07 3.61 12.39
C GLU A 266 -25.31 3.10 13.85
N ARG A 267 -25.74 1.84 14.04
CA ARG A 267 -26.10 1.28 15.37
C ARG A 267 -25.82 -0.22 15.46
N ALA A 268 -25.13 -0.64 16.52
CA ALA A 268 -25.02 -2.03 16.94
C ALA A 268 -25.78 -2.27 18.25
N PHE A 269 -26.52 -3.38 18.33
CA PHE A 269 -27.22 -3.85 19.52
C PHE A 269 -26.50 -5.08 20.06
N TYR A 270 -26.25 -5.13 21.38
CA TYR A 270 -25.72 -6.33 22.03
C TYR A 270 -26.66 -6.76 23.15
N ARG A 271 -27.12 -8.02 23.14
CA ARG A 271 -27.69 -8.65 24.34
C ARG A 271 -26.56 -9.03 25.28
N VAL A 272 -26.44 -8.31 26.40
CA VAL A 272 -25.55 -8.71 27.49
C VAL A 272 -26.35 -9.58 28.45
N TRP A 273 -25.97 -10.85 28.57
CA TRP A 273 -26.47 -11.70 29.65
C TRP A 273 -25.75 -11.30 30.93
N VAL A 274 -26.47 -10.63 31.83
CA VAL A 274 -26.02 -10.46 33.21
C VAL A 274 -26.25 -11.80 33.92
N LYS A 275 -25.18 -12.44 34.39
CA LYS A 275 -25.31 -13.54 35.36
C LYS A 275 -25.61 -12.98 36.74
#